data_AF-A0AAV0ZNZ5-F1
#
_entry.id   AF-A0AAV0ZNZ5-F1
#
_cell.length_a   1.000
_cell.length_b   1.000
_cell.length_c   1.000
_cell.angle_alpha   90.00
_cell.angle_beta   90.00
_cell.angle_gamma   90.00
#
_symmetry.space_group_name_H-M   'P 1'
#
loop_
_entity.id
_entity.type
_entity.pdbx_description
1 polymer ?
#
loop_
_entity_poly.entity_id
_entity_poly.type
_entity_poly.pdbx_seq_one_letter_code
_entity_poly.pdbx_strand_id
1 'polypeptide(L)'
;MINLESLNLSQNNLVGEIPDTISVLSFLSFLNLSNNNLVGQIPIGTQLQSFDVSCYVGNPGLCGAPLAVCYYEPNPHGGHNDPSFILKP
;
A
#
# COMPACT_ATOMS: atom_id res chain seq x y z
N MET A 1 -0.59 -10.91 22.18
CA MET A 1 0.31 -10.17 21.28
C MET A 1 0.68 -11.11 20.14
N ILE A 2 0.58 -10.67 18.89
CA ILE A 2 0.89 -11.51 17.73
C ILE A 2 2.36 -11.26 17.37
N ASN A 3 3.18 -12.31 17.42
CA ASN A 3 4.64 -12.23 17.25
C ASN A 3 5.04 -12.60 15.82
N LEU A 4 4.33 -12.07 14.82
CA LEU A 4 4.67 -12.37 13.44
C LEU A 4 5.89 -11.56 13.02
N GLU A 5 6.97 -12.25 12.65
CA GLU A 5 8.23 -11.62 12.25
C GLU A 5 8.37 -11.48 10.73
N SER A 6 7.74 -12.38 9.96
CA SER A 6 7.86 -12.41 8.50
C SER A 6 6.50 -12.67 7.87
N LEU A 7 6.13 -11.81 6.91
CA LEU A 7 4.90 -11.93 6.13
C LEU A 7 5.22 -11.78 4.64
N ASN A 8 5.08 -12.87 3.89
CA ASN A 8 5.18 -12.85 2.43
C ASN A 8 3.82 -13.18 1.81
N LEU A 9 3.23 -12.19 1.14
CA LEU A 9 1.99 -12.29 0.37
C LEU A 9 2.22 -11.92 -1.10
N SER A 10 3.48 -11.89 -1.55
CA SER A 10 3.80 -11.53 -2.94
C SER A 10 3.19 -12.49 -3.95
N GLN A 11 2.96 -12.00 -5.17
CA GLN A 11 2.47 -12.80 -6.30
C GLN A 11 1.12 -13.47 -6.02
N ASN A 12 0.21 -12.72 -5.42
CA ASN A 12 -1.18 -13.12 -5.23
C ASN A 12 -2.09 -12.17 -6.01
N ASN A 13 -3.40 -12.40 -5.92
CA ASN A 13 -4.43 -11.55 -6.52
C ASN A 13 -5.14 -10.69 -5.47
N LEU A 14 -4.44 -10.27 -4.41
CA LEU A 14 -5.03 -9.44 -3.36
C LEU A 14 -5.46 -8.10 -3.93
N VAL A 15 -6.63 -7.61 -3.50
CA VAL A 15 -7.25 -6.36 -3.94
C VAL A 15 -7.61 -5.49 -2.75
N GLY A 16 -7.84 -4.20 -2.99
CA GLY A 16 -8.21 -3.24 -1.96
C GLY A 16 -6.99 -2.56 -1.32
N GLU A 17 -7.23 -1.88 -0.22
CA GLU A 17 -6.22 -1.10 0.50
C GLU A 17 -5.43 -1.95 1.49
N ILE A 18 -4.23 -1.50 1.84
CA ILE A 18 -3.46 -2.08 2.95
C ILE A 18 -4.08 -1.59 4.26
N PRO A 19 -4.62 -2.47 5.12
CA PRO A 19 -5.27 -2.03 6.34
C PRO A 19 -4.26 -1.54 7.37
N ASP A 20 -4.56 -0.42 8.03
CA ASP A 20 -3.76 0.15 9.13
C ASP A 20 -3.45 -0.86 10.23
N THR A 21 -4.33 -1.85 10.42
CA THR A 21 -4.18 -2.89 11.44
C THR A 21 -2.94 -3.76 11.27
N ILE A 22 -2.33 -3.83 10.07
CA ILE A 22 -1.03 -4.50 9.89
C ILE A 22 0.06 -3.85 10.75
N SER A 23 -0.07 -2.55 11.07
CA SER A 23 0.88 -1.85 11.94
C SER A 23 0.97 -2.43 13.36
N VAL A 24 -0.07 -3.16 13.82
CA VAL A 24 -0.11 -3.82 15.13
C VAL A 24 0.90 -4.97 15.24
N LEU A 25 1.40 -5.49 14.11
CA LEU A 25 2.42 -6.53 14.07
C LEU A 25 3.81 -5.97 14.43
N SER A 26 4.01 -5.56 15.67
CA SER A 26 5.19 -4.80 16.12
C SER A 26 6.53 -5.54 16.01
N PHE A 27 6.52 -6.85 15.74
CA PHE A 27 7.72 -7.66 15.53
C PHE A 27 8.01 -7.95 14.06
N LEU A 28 7.20 -7.42 13.14
CA LEU A 28 7.34 -7.69 11.72
C LEU A 28 8.63 -7.05 11.20
N SER A 29 9.60 -7.89 10.87
CA SER A 29 10.90 -7.50 10.34
C SER A 29 11.01 -7.73 8.83
N PHE A 30 10.15 -8.59 8.28
CA PHE A 30 10.07 -8.84 6.85
C PHE A 30 8.63 -8.75 6.36
N LEU A 31 8.43 -7.97 5.29
CA LEU A 31 7.18 -7.84 4.58
C LEU A 31 7.43 -7.96 3.08
N ASN A 32 6.59 -8.69 2.37
CA ASN A 32 6.52 -8.60 0.91
C ASN A 32 5.06 -8.68 0.43
N LEU A 33 4.58 -7.58 -0.15
CA LEU A 33 3.25 -7.43 -0.75
C LEU A 33 3.34 -7.26 -2.28
N SER A 34 4.52 -7.45 -2.87
CA SER A 34 4.76 -7.15 -4.28
C SER A 34 3.88 -7.99 -5.20
N ASN A 35 3.62 -7.49 -6.40
CA ASN A 35 2.88 -8.23 -7.44
C ASN A 35 1.50 -8.70 -6.95
N ASN A 36 0.68 -7.75 -6.53
CA ASN A 36 -0.74 -7.92 -6.22
C ASN A 36 -1.55 -6.83 -6.96
N ASN A 37 -2.84 -6.72 -6.66
CA ASN A 37 -3.72 -5.67 -7.18
C ASN A 37 -4.14 -4.70 -6.05
N LEU A 38 -3.23 -4.45 -5.10
CA LEU A 38 -3.49 -3.50 -4.02
C LEU A 38 -3.56 -2.07 -4.55
N VAL A 39 -4.38 -1.25 -3.90
CA VAL A 39 -4.65 0.14 -4.29
C VAL A 39 -4.59 1.08 -3.08
N GLY A 40 -4.56 2.38 -3.35
CA GLY A 40 -4.64 3.42 -2.34
C GLY A 40 -3.28 3.76 -1.71
N GLN A 41 -3.33 4.51 -0.62
CA GLN A 41 -2.14 5.01 0.05
C GLN A 41 -1.59 3.99 1.07
N ILE A 42 -0.27 3.77 1.06
CA ILE A 42 0.41 3.01 2.12
C ILE A 42 0.20 3.74 3.47
N PRO A 43 -0.28 3.04 4.53
CA PRO A 43 -0.54 3.64 5.84
C PRO A 43 0.60 4.48 6.41
N ILE A 44 0.32 5.75 6.66
CA ILE A 44 1.30 6.73 7.15
C ILE A 44 1.52 6.62 8.66
N GLY A 45 2.73 6.94 9.11
CA GLY A 45 3.07 6.89 10.54
C GLY A 45 3.15 5.45 11.10
N THR A 46 3.22 4.46 10.22
CA THR A 46 3.35 3.04 10.57
C THR A 46 4.72 2.50 10.17
N GLN A 47 5.09 1.35 10.71
CA GLN A 47 6.30 0.61 10.30
C GLN A 47 6.29 0.20 8.81
N LEU A 48 5.15 0.27 8.13
CA LEU A 48 5.08 -0.04 6.71
C LEU A 48 5.98 0.87 5.87
N GLN A 49 6.14 2.12 6.29
CA GLN A 49 6.97 3.10 5.58
C GLN A 49 8.47 2.84 5.72
N SER A 50 8.90 1.93 6.61
CA SER A 50 10.32 1.56 6.76
C SER A 50 10.75 0.36 5.90
N PHE A 51 9.81 -0.36 5.29
CA PHE A 51 10.15 -1.44 4.35
C PHE A 51 10.60 -0.88 3.00
N ASP A 52 11.42 -1.63 2.29
CA ASP A 52 11.93 -1.25 0.98
C ASP A 52 10.83 -1.08 -0.08
N VAL A 53 11.13 -0.27 -1.10
CA VAL A 53 10.27 -0.07 -2.28
C VAL A 53 9.86 -1.41 -2.91
N SER A 54 10.78 -2.38 -2.95
CA SER A 54 10.57 -3.71 -3.55
C SER A 54 9.46 -4.51 -2.87
N CYS A 55 9.11 -4.22 -1.61
CA CYS A 55 8.02 -4.87 -0.90
C CYS A 55 6.64 -4.51 -1.48
N TYR A 56 6.56 -3.45 -2.30
CA TYR A 56 5.30 -2.86 -2.76
C TYR A 56 5.17 -2.80 -4.29
N VAL A 57 6.27 -2.98 -5.04
CA VAL A 57 6.26 -2.93 -6.51
C VAL A 57 5.30 -3.94 -7.13
N GLY A 58 4.80 -3.63 -8.34
CA GLY A 58 3.86 -4.50 -9.03
C GLY A 58 2.43 -4.44 -8.46
N ASN A 59 2.09 -3.38 -7.71
CA ASN A 59 0.73 -3.01 -7.33
C ASN A 59 0.37 -1.68 -8.02
N PRO A 60 -0.36 -1.70 -9.17
CA PRO A 60 -0.49 -0.51 -10.02
C PRO A 60 -1.23 0.68 -9.39
N GLY A 61 -2.16 0.43 -8.46
CA GLY A 61 -2.94 1.49 -7.80
C GLY A 61 -2.40 1.89 -6.43
N LEU A 62 -1.26 1.32 -5.99
CA LEU A 62 -0.68 1.60 -4.68
C LEU A 62 0.29 2.78 -4.78
N CYS A 63 0.22 3.69 -3.81
CA CYS A 63 1.04 4.91 -3.75
C CYS A 63 1.36 5.29 -2.29
N GLY A 64 2.20 6.31 -2.10
CA GLY A 64 2.69 6.75 -0.79
C GLY A 64 4.01 6.08 -0.40
N ALA A 65 4.78 6.71 0.49
CA ALA A 65 6.12 6.25 0.86
C ALA A 65 6.10 4.77 1.32
N PRO A 66 7.02 3.93 0.82
CA PRO A 66 8.23 4.27 0.06
C PRO A 66 8.04 4.45 -1.46
N LEU A 67 6.83 4.25 -2.00
CA LEU A 67 6.53 4.49 -3.41
C LEU A 67 6.39 6.00 -3.72
N ALA A 68 6.02 6.31 -4.97
CA ALA A 68 5.67 7.65 -5.40
C ALA A 68 4.49 8.21 -4.58
N VAL A 69 4.52 9.52 -4.32
CA VAL A 69 3.46 10.22 -3.58
C VAL A 69 2.11 10.03 -4.29
N CYS A 70 1.05 9.81 -3.52
CA CYS A 70 -0.31 9.79 -4.05
C CYS A 70 -0.69 11.20 -4.51
N TYR A 71 -1.06 11.34 -5.78
CA TYR A 71 -1.69 12.56 -6.28
C TYR A 71 -3.18 12.36 -6.33
N TYR A 72 -3.92 13.21 -5.63
CA TYR A 72 -5.34 13.39 -5.86
C TYR A 72 -5.46 14.35 -7.04
N GLU A 73 -5.80 13.87 -8.23
CA GLU A 73 -6.27 14.81 -9.25
C GLU A 73 -7.62 15.37 -8.77
N PRO A 74 -7.75 16.69 -8.57
CA PRO A 74 -9.05 17.28 -8.30
C PRO A 74 -9.90 17.09 -9.55
N ASN A 75 -10.92 16.24 -9.45
CA ASN A 75 -11.86 15.97 -10.52
C ASN A 75 -12.43 17.31 -11.06
N PRO A 76 -12.23 17.67 -12.33
CA PRO A 76 -12.74 18.93 -12.89
C PRO A 76 -14.27 18.96 -13.00
N HIS A 77 -14.95 17.84 -12.73
CA HIS A 77 -16.40 17.72 -12.72
C HIS A 77 -16.88 17.26 -11.35
N GLY A 78 -16.99 18.21 -10.40
CA GLY A 78 -17.39 17.98 -9.01
C GLY A 78 -18.50 16.94 -8.85
N GLY A 79 -18.11 15.74 -8.39
CA GLY A 79 -18.99 14.62 -8.12
C GLY A 79 -18.25 13.60 -7.26
N HIS A 80 -18.77 13.39 -6.05
CA HIS A 80 -18.53 12.33 -5.07
C HIS A 80 -17.34 11.36 -5.28
N ASN A 81 -16.38 11.40 -4.34
CA ASN A 81 -15.55 10.30 -3.81
C ASN A 81 -15.32 9.08 -4.72
N ASP A 82 -14.60 9.26 -5.82
CA ASP A 82 -14.13 8.15 -6.65
C ASP A 82 -12.64 7.87 -6.34
N PRO A 83 -12.26 6.68 -5.81
CA PRO A 83 -10.89 6.33 -5.45
C PRO A 83 -10.06 5.91 -6.68
N SER A 84 -10.25 6.59 -7.80
CA SER A 84 -9.53 6.35 -9.05
C SER A 84 -8.11 6.93 -8.96
N PHE A 85 -7.27 6.33 -8.11
CA PHE A 85 -5.83 6.61 -8.03
C PHE A 85 -5.13 5.92 -9.20
N ILE A 86 -5.05 6.62 -10.32
CA ILE A 86 -4.23 6.20 -11.45
C ILE A 86 -2.96 7.08 -11.42
N LEU A 87 -1.82 6.44 -11.18
CA LEU A 87 -0.52 6.98 -11.58
C LEU A 87 -0.60 7.26 -13.09
N LYS A 88 -0.78 8.53 -13.46
CA LYS A 88 -0.64 8.95 -14.86
C LYS A 88 0.82 8.73 -15.31
N PRO A 89 1.04 8.42 -16.60
CA PRO A 89 2.35 8.07 -17.15
C PRO A 89 3.43 9.13 -16.92
#